data_AF-J1I5C4-F1
#
_entry.id   AF-J1I5C4-F1
#
_cell.length_a   1.000
_cell.length_b   1.000
_cell.length_c   1.000
_cell.angle_alpha   90.00
_cell.angle_beta   90.00
_cell.angle_gamma   90.00
#
_symmetry.space_group_name_H-M   'P 1'
#
loop_
_entity.id
_entity.type
_entity.pdbx_description
1 polymer ?
#
loop_
_entity_poly.entity_id
_entity_poly.type
_entity_poly.pdbx_seq_one_letter_code
_entity_poly.pdbx_strand_id
1 'polypeptide(L)'
;MGEVFYFMALILDIMIKYFSFGASAAAFGLAALRFGARKPARPFAAKAARSGPMGHPYTSLGRSTKRLRFWLLGFGLLFLCPHSSAQLSPQDSLEQKYWRYRFRFLQEYIQLGQGPGQSIPMGAKMPTANCQTNWHMLRDKCSTQKGQGLIEWGDATIHLGLYMASLALEAKLLEQKGQDRSACLKELWLALEAYDRLDEQAETFLGLPPSLNGFFIRDDVPPDFYLEFDNANCCRAAAACQTPSAKDGYFISQDQVFYLYVGWLLTAQLLEGQKYQDSLPSFDEKVAGQVHRLSSYFLQENWTLKAPNGEKIPNQWGGDLRMLNYALAEGGNRLARPYTGQNYQSKGSQGWGLAAFTFLGWRLPMPKHNRGMIVQSAILVNAWSPKKMARYCQRHDFIAWAFVDAIVNRRKLHQSIKMEAVEQLLHTAPWDGPCFGTPGCQEVPGWMGFDRWVHPELKNGNPWGRHFEYNGLDYMLMYNLYQYYQSLN
;
A
#
# COMPACT_ATOMS: atom_id res chain seq x y z
N MET A 1 -33.50 34.00 0.83
CA MET A 1 -32.89 33.71 2.15
C MET A 1 -33.32 32.36 2.73
N GLY A 2 -34.55 31.87 2.51
CA GLY A 2 -35.02 30.58 3.05
C GLY A 2 -34.25 29.33 2.58
N GLU A 3 -33.81 29.27 1.31
CA GLU A 3 -33.08 28.10 0.78
C GLU A 3 -31.68 27.94 1.36
N VAL A 4 -31.00 29.05 1.69
CA VAL A 4 -29.67 29.02 2.32
C VAL A 4 -29.76 28.52 3.77
N PHE A 5 -30.83 28.87 4.48
CA PHE A 5 -31.09 28.36 5.84
C PHE A 5 -31.42 26.87 5.84
N TYR A 6 -32.21 26.39 4.87
CA TYR A 6 -32.51 24.97 4.74
C TYR A 6 -31.24 24.16 4.39
N PHE A 7 -30.39 24.71 3.51
CA PHE A 7 -29.10 24.13 3.16
C PHE A 7 -28.14 24.06 4.37
N MET A 8 -28.06 25.13 5.18
CA MET A 8 -27.25 25.15 6.40
C MET A 8 -27.78 24.19 7.48
N ALA A 9 -29.11 24.09 7.64
CA ALA A 9 -29.72 23.18 8.61
C ALA A 9 -29.53 21.70 8.23
N LEU A 10 -29.59 21.38 6.94
CA LEU A 10 -29.30 20.04 6.43
C LEU A 10 -27.82 19.68 6.60
N ILE A 11 -26.90 20.63 6.35
CA ILE A 11 -25.46 20.45 6.63
C ILE A 11 -25.24 20.21 8.12
N LEU A 12 -25.92 20.95 9.00
CA LEU A 12 -25.78 20.81 10.45
C LEU A 12 -26.31 19.45 10.95
N ASP A 13 -27.46 18.98 10.47
CA ASP A 13 -28.01 17.67 10.83
C ASP A 13 -27.12 16.50 10.36
N ILE A 14 -26.54 16.63 9.17
CA ILE A 14 -25.54 15.68 8.66
C ILE A 14 -24.26 15.76 9.50
N MET A 15 -23.77 16.95 9.82
CA MET A 15 -22.60 17.08 10.68
C MET A 15 -22.85 16.47 12.07
N ILE A 16 -24.04 16.64 12.64
CA ILE A 16 -24.41 15.99 13.90
C ILE A 16 -24.40 14.46 13.72
N LYS A 17 -25.04 13.92 12.69
CA LYS A 17 -25.08 12.46 12.48
C LYS A 17 -23.72 11.82 12.19
N TYR A 18 -22.82 12.54 11.50
CA TYR A 18 -21.52 12.02 11.09
C TYR A 18 -20.38 12.31 12.09
N PHE A 19 -20.49 13.34 12.94
CA PHE A 19 -19.44 13.69 13.90
C PHE A 19 -19.76 13.34 15.37
N SER A 20 -20.97 12.87 15.70
CA SER A 20 -21.34 12.49 17.08
C SER A 20 -20.67 11.21 17.62
N PHE A 21 -19.86 10.51 16.82
CA PHE A 21 -19.22 9.26 17.26
C PHE A 21 -17.89 9.43 18.01
N GLY A 22 -17.44 10.66 18.26
CA GLY A 22 -16.19 10.93 19.00
C GLY A 22 -16.28 10.88 20.53
N ALA A 23 -17.48 10.75 21.12
CA ALA A 23 -17.67 10.94 22.58
C ALA A 23 -18.01 9.67 23.39
N SER A 24 -18.24 8.51 22.77
CA SER A 24 -18.75 7.32 23.48
C SER A 24 -17.68 6.28 23.86
N ALA A 25 -16.49 6.72 24.28
CA ALA A 25 -15.43 5.80 24.77
C ALA A 25 -14.97 6.08 26.22
N ALA A 26 -15.66 6.92 26.99
CA ALA A 26 -15.26 7.30 28.34
C ALA A 26 -16.28 6.94 29.45
N ALA A 27 -17.17 5.97 29.22
CA ALA A 27 -18.14 5.56 30.23
C ALA A 27 -18.39 4.05 30.21
N PHE A 28 -17.42 3.25 30.68
CA PHE A 28 -17.70 1.94 31.29
C PHE A 28 -16.60 1.60 32.30
N GLY A 29 -16.76 2.15 33.51
CA GLY A 29 -16.10 1.69 34.71
C GLY A 29 -17.14 1.07 35.66
N LEU A 30 -16.74 -0.03 36.30
CA LEU A 30 -17.38 -0.72 37.44
C LEU A 30 -18.66 -1.55 37.18
N ALA A 31 -18.48 -2.87 37.09
CA ALA A 31 -19.39 -3.84 37.73
C ALA A 31 -18.68 -5.17 38.05
N ALA A 32 -18.30 -5.28 39.32
CA ALA A 32 -18.22 -6.45 40.21
C ALA A 32 -17.96 -7.88 39.70
N LEU A 33 -16.88 -8.43 40.26
CA LEU A 33 -16.69 -9.80 40.77
C LEU A 33 -17.97 -10.58 41.12
N ARG A 34 -18.06 -11.84 40.63
CA ARG A 34 -18.52 -12.99 41.42
C ARG A 34 -18.01 -14.32 40.84
N PHE A 35 -17.53 -15.15 41.76
CA PHE A 35 -16.89 -16.46 41.58
C PHE A 35 -17.80 -17.53 40.96
N GLY A 36 -17.19 -18.46 40.21
CA GLY A 36 -17.80 -19.71 39.80
C GLY A 36 -16.76 -20.73 39.32
N ALA A 37 -16.11 -21.41 40.26
CA ALA A 37 -15.19 -22.51 39.99
C ALA A 37 -15.91 -23.73 39.39
N ARG A 38 -15.42 -24.25 38.26
CA ARG A 38 -15.67 -25.64 37.83
C ARG A 38 -14.38 -26.30 37.34
N LYS A 39 -14.19 -27.53 37.84
CA LYS A 39 -13.04 -28.43 37.69
C LYS A 39 -12.87 -28.98 36.25
N PRO A 40 -11.66 -29.49 35.91
CA PRO A 40 -11.30 -29.89 34.56
C PRO A 40 -11.78 -31.29 34.20
N ALA A 41 -12.22 -31.48 32.95
CA ALA A 41 -12.41 -32.79 32.34
C ALA A 41 -11.16 -33.20 31.55
N ARG A 42 -10.88 -34.50 31.62
CA ARG A 42 -9.67 -35.23 31.21
C ARG A 42 -9.50 -35.41 29.69
N PRO A 43 -8.31 -35.86 29.24
CA PRO A 43 -7.88 -35.79 27.84
C PRO A 43 -8.36 -36.98 27.01
N PHE A 44 -8.56 -36.76 25.71
CA PHE A 44 -8.63 -37.85 24.73
C PHE A 44 -7.28 -38.05 24.05
N ALA A 45 -6.83 -39.31 24.11
CA ALA A 45 -5.60 -39.79 23.51
C ALA A 45 -5.78 -40.15 22.03
N ALA A 46 -4.76 -39.77 21.26
CA ALA A 46 -4.15 -40.42 20.11
C ALA A 46 -4.97 -41.34 19.18
N LYS A 47 -4.87 -41.07 17.88
CA LYS A 47 -4.55 -42.12 16.91
C LYS A 47 -3.66 -41.60 15.77
N ALA A 48 -2.46 -42.16 15.72
CA ALA A 48 -1.50 -42.01 14.64
C ALA A 48 -1.94 -42.86 13.44
N ALA A 49 -1.71 -42.35 12.23
CA ALA A 49 -1.63 -43.15 11.02
C ALA A 49 -0.40 -42.72 10.22
N ARG A 50 0.51 -43.69 10.04
CA ARG A 50 1.72 -43.64 9.22
C ARG A 50 1.38 -44.12 7.80
N SER A 51 1.92 -43.44 6.79
CA SER A 51 2.34 -43.97 5.48
C SER A 51 2.80 -42.76 4.67
N GLY A 52 3.97 -42.63 4.07
CA GLY A 52 5.16 -43.45 3.81
C GLY A 52 5.96 -42.63 2.78
N PRO A 53 7.31 -42.58 2.81
CA PRO A 53 8.06 -41.67 1.95
C PRO A 53 8.35 -42.31 0.58
N MET A 54 8.01 -41.62 -0.50
CA MET A 54 8.58 -41.90 -1.83
C MET A 54 9.85 -41.08 -1.99
N GLY A 55 10.97 -41.79 -2.14
CA GLY A 55 12.28 -41.21 -2.39
C GLY A 55 12.47 -40.83 -3.86
N HIS A 56 13.28 -39.78 -4.07
CA HIS A 56 14.08 -39.64 -5.27
C HIS A 56 15.48 -39.16 -4.89
N PRO A 57 16.55 -39.72 -5.48
CA PRO A 57 17.92 -39.42 -5.13
C PRO A 57 18.42 -38.21 -5.94
N TYR A 58 18.87 -37.15 -5.25
CA TYR A 58 19.78 -36.18 -5.87
C TYR A 58 21.22 -36.63 -5.63
N THR A 59 21.91 -36.78 -6.76
CA THR A 59 23.32 -37.16 -6.88
C THR A 59 24.24 -36.10 -6.29
N SER A 60 25.19 -36.57 -5.48
CA SER A 60 26.28 -35.80 -4.90
C SER A 60 27.29 -35.38 -5.97
N LEU A 61 27.46 -34.09 -6.20
CA LEU A 61 28.59 -33.54 -6.96
C LEU A 61 29.83 -33.46 -6.05
N GLY A 62 30.87 -34.16 -6.49
CA GLY A 62 32.12 -34.36 -5.75
C GLY A 62 32.95 -33.09 -5.58
N ARG A 63 33.47 -32.93 -4.36
CA ARG A 63 34.59 -32.03 -4.05
C ARG A 63 35.87 -32.59 -4.66
N SER A 64 36.41 -31.92 -5.66
CA SER A 64 37.79 -32.10 -6.10
C SER A 64 38.68 -31.09 -5.40
N THR A 65 39.31 -31.49 -4.31
CA THR A 65 40.47 -30.82 -3.73
C THR A 65 41.72 -31.35 -4.40
N LYS A 66 42.42 -30.53 -5.20
CA LYS A 66 43.84 -30.68 -5.54
C LYS A 66 44.31 -29.53 -6.44
N ARG A 67 45.02 -28.55 -5.88
CA ARG A 67 46.48 -28.38 -6.03
C ARG A 67 46.91 -26.96 -5.67
N LEU A 68 47.83 -26.95 -4.72
CA LEU A 68 48.59 -25.86 -4.18
C LEU A 68 49.89 -25.68 -5.00
N ARG A 69 50.41 -24.45 -5.00
CA ARG A 69 51.78 -24.00 -5.35
C ARG A 69 52.06 -23.76 -6.84
N PHE A 70 52.17 -22.49 -7.21
CA PHE A 70 53.42 -21.80 -7.60
C PHE A 70 53.04 -20.33 -7.90
N TRP A 71 53.99 -19.40 -7.70
CA TRP A 71 53.91 -17.91 -7.84
C TRP A 71 54.04 -17.15 -6.52
N LEU A 72 55.26 -17.21 -5.95
CA LEU A 72 55.83 -16.17 -5.10
C LEU A 72 57.10 -15.70 -5.80
N LEU A 73 57.31 -14.38 -5.81
CA LEU A 73 58.43 -13.60 -6.39
C LEU A 73 58.07 -12.88 -7.70
N GLY A 74 57.37 -11.75 -7.56
CA GLY A 74 57.16 -10.80 -8.65
C GLY A 74 56.08 -9.73 -8.41
N PHE A 75 55.80 -9.33 -7.16
CA PHE A 75 54.73 -8.37 -6.84
C PHE A 75 55.14 -7.38 -5.75
N GLY A 76 56.33 -6.81 -5.88
CA GLY A 76 56.85 -5.82 -4.94
C GLY A 76 57.21 -4.52 -5.63
N LEU A 77 56.23 -3.80 -6.23
CA LEU A 77 56.34 -2.39 -6.65
C LEU A 77 55.05 -1.80 -7.30
N LEU A 78 53.84 -2.13 -6.81
CA LEU A 78 52.58 -1.60 -7.39
C LEU A 78 51.46 -1.28 -6.37
N PHE A 79 51.78 -0.98 -5.11
CA PHE A 79 50.77 -0.59 -4.10
C PHE A 79 51.16 0.65 -3.29
N LEU A 80 51.55 1.72 -4.00
CA LEU A 80 51.54 3.09 -3.47
C LEU A 80 50.51 3.95 -4.22
N CYS A 81 49.34 3.38 -4.56
CA CYS A 81 48.19 4.23 -4.84
C CYS A 81 47.67 4.71 -3.48
N PRO A 82 47.75 6.02 -3.17
CA PRO A 82 47.07 6.55 -1.99
C PRO A 82 45.62 6.09 -2.07
N HIS A 83 45.13 5.46 -1.00
CA HIS A 83 43.72 5.19 -0.84
C HIS A 83 43.02 6.54 -0.72
N SER A 84 42.73 7.16 -1.86
CA SER A 84 41.72 8.20 -1.96
C SER A 84 40.43 7.53 -1.51
N SER A 85 40.07 7.70 -0.24
CA SER A 85 38.71 7.45 0.22
C SER A 85 37.83 8.40 -0.59
N ALA A 86 37.38 7.92 -1.76
CA ALA A 86 36.43 8.64 -2.58
C ALA A 86 35.21 8.85 -1.69
N GLN A 87 35.05 10.06 -1.17
CA GLN A 87 33.84 10.46 -0.49
C GLN A 87 32.75 10.36 -1.54
N LEU A 88 31.91 9.33 -1.42
CA LEU A 88 30.71 9.20 -2.23
C LEU A 88 29.96 10.52 -2.15
N SER A 89 29.54 11.04 -3.31
CA SER A 89 28.75 12.26 -3.29
C SER A 89 27.48 12.00 -2.48
N PRO A 90 26.90 13.02 -1.82
CA PRO A 90 25.62 12.87 -1.13
C PRO A 90 24.54 12.22 -2.02
N GLN A 91 24.51 12.55 -3.31
CA GLN A 91 23.60 11.95 -4.28
C GLN A 91 23.87 10.45 -4.50
N ASP A 92 25.13 10.03 -4.63
CA ASP A 92 25.48 8.61 -4.75
C ASP A 92 24.98 7.82 -3.53
N SER A 93 24.94 8.47 -2.35
CA SER A 93 24.43 7.84 -1.13
C SER A 93 22.91 7.62 -1.16
N LEU A 94 22.12 8.49 -1.80
CA LEU A 94 20.67 8.31 -1.91
C LEU A 94 20.30 7.24 -2.94
N GLU A 95 20.99 7.21 -4.08
CA GLU A 95 20.79 6.17 -5.09
C GLU A 95 21.17 4.79 -4.56
N GLN A 96 22.30 4.67 -3.85
CA GLN A 96 22.66 3.41 -3.19
C GLN A 96 21.64 2.99 -2.13
N LYS A 97 21.13 3.94 -1.34
CA LYS A 97 20.08 3.67 -0.35
C LYS A 97 18.80 3.19 -1.03
N TYR A 98 18.40 3.81 -2.14
CA TYR A 98 17.26 3.37 -2.95
C TYR A 98 17.40 1.93 -3.41
N TRP A 99 18.52 1.58 -4.05
CA TRP A 99 18.72 0.22 -4.54
C TRP A 99 18.83 -0.81 -3.41
N ARG A 100 19.33 -0.42 -2.23
CA ARG A 100 19.28 -1.26 -1.03
C ARG A 100 17.85 -1.53 -0.57
N TYR A 101 17.01 -0.49 -0.49
CA TYR A 101 15.59 -0.64 -0.15
C TYR A 101 14.87 -1.52 -1.17
N ARG A 102 15.13 -1.30 -2.46
CA ARG A 102 14.55 -2.06 -3.56
C ARG A 102 14.92 -3.53 -3.51
N PHE A 103 16.20 -3.84 -3.29
CA PHE A 103 16.68 -5.20 -3.13
C PHE A 103 16.05 -5.88 -1.90
N ARG A 104 16.05 -5.21 -0.74
CA ARG A 104 15.39 -5.72 0.46
C ARG A 104 13.91 -5.99 0.23
N PHE A 105 13.22 -5.07 -0.44
CA PHE A 105 11.80 -5.22 -0.76
C PHE A 105 11.54 -6.48 -1.60
N LEU A 106 12.32 -6.67 -2.67
CA LEU A 106 12.25 -7.84 -3.54
C LEU A 106 12.56 -9.17 -2.85
N GLN A 107 13.45 -9.17 -1.87
CA GLN A 107 13.86 -10.39 -1.16
C GLN A 107 12.93 -10.73 0.00
N GLU A 108 12.36 -9.73 0.67
CA GLU A 108 11.75 -9.92 1.98
C GLU A 108 10.28 -9.50 2.07
N TYR A 109 9.77 -8.69 1.14
CA TYR A 109 8.45 -8.05 1.25
C TYR A 109 7.51 -8.33 0.09
N ILE A 110 7.95 -9.08 -0.92
CA ILE A 110 7.09 -9.46 -2.03
C ILE A 110 7.55 -10.78 -2.64
N GLN A 111 6.59 -11.59 -3.07
CA GLN A 111 6.84 -12.75 -3.91
C GLN A 111 6.25 -12.46 -5.29
N LEU A 112 7.07 -12.35 -6.33
CA LEU A 112 6.59 -11.99 -7.67
C LEU A 112 5.92 -13.17 -8.37
N GLY A 113 4.75 -12.93 -8.96
CA GLY A 113 4.01 -13.92 -9.72
C GLY A 113 2.52 -13.62 -9.84
N GLN A 114 1.77 -14.56 -10.41
CA GLN A 114 0.33 -14.41 -10.70
C GLN A 114 -0.57 -15.18 -9.73
N GLY A 115 -0.01 -16.03 -8.87
CA GLY A 115 -0.78 -16.82 -7.90
C GLY A 115 -1.28 -16.01 -6.70
N PRO A 116 -2.11 -16.63 -5.84
CA PRO A 116 -2.63 -16.00 -4.63
C PRO A 116 -1.51 -15.45 -3.74
N GLY A 117 -1.68 -14.22 -3.23
CA GLY A 117 -0.69 -13.48 -2.45
C GLY A 117 0.52 -12.95 -3.24
N GLN A 118 0.75 -13.42 -4.47
CA GLN A 118 1.89 -12.99 -5.28
C GLN A 118 1.66 -11.61 -5.89
N SER A 119 2.75 -10.83 -5.99
CA SER A 119 2.78 -9.45 -6.47
C SER A 119 1.92 -8.48 -5.64
N ILE A 120 1.55 -8.87 -4.41
CA ILE A 120 0.92 -8.01 -3.41
C ILE A 120 1.96 -7.68 -2.34
N PRO A 121 2.35 -6.42 -2.15
CA PRO A 121 3.35 -6.05 -1.14
C PRO A 121 2.93 -6.41 0.28
N MET A 122 3.82 -7.09 1.01
CA MET A 122 3.75 -7.25 2.46
C MET A 122 3.90 -5.87 3.11
N GLY A 123 3.08 -5.56 4.12
CA GLY A 123 3.19 -4.29 4.84
C GLY A 123 4.33 -4.31 5.87
N ALA A 124 4.46 -5.41 6.60
CA ALA A 124 5.34 -5.48 7.76
C ALA A 124 5.74 -6.92 8.12
N LYS A 125 6.87 -7.07 8.84
CA LYS A 125 7.28 -8.32 9.47
C LYS A 125 7.76 -8.11 10.91
N MET A 126 7.60 -9.12 11.76
CA MET A 126 8.04 -9.15 13.16
C MET A 126 8.78 -10.48 13.40
N PRO A 127 10.10 -10.53 13.16
CA PRO A 127 10.88 -11.77 13.22
C PRO A 127 10.84 -12.49 14.57
N THR A 128 10.66 -11.75 15.66
CA THR A 128 10.64 -12.29 17.03
C THR A 128 9.26 -12.71 17.51
N ALA A 129 8.21 -12.47 16.72
CA ALA A 129 6.83 -12.78 17.11
C ALA A 129 6.66 -14.29 17.35
N ASN A 130 6.21 -14.69 18.53
CA ASN A 130 5.79 -16.08 18.74
C ASN A 130 4.39 -16.29 18.15
N CYS A 131 4.30 -17.10 17.10
CA CYS A 131 3.07 -17.26 16.32
C CYS A 131 1.87 -17.85 17.09
N GLN A 132 2.11 -18.51 18.23
CA GLN A 132 1.05 -19.09 19.07
C GLN A 132 0.50 -18.12 20.10
N THR A 133 1.30 -17.13 20.50
CA THR A 133 0.99 -16.24 21.63
C THR A 133 0.93 -14.77 21.20
N ASN A 134 1.29 -14.46 19.95
CA ASN A 134 1.20 -13.13 19.42
C ASN A 134 -0.27 -12.67 19.43
N TRP A 135 -0.53 -11.56 20.10
CA TRP A 135 -1.87 -11.07 20.34
C TRP A 135 -2.61 -10.67 19.05
N HIS A 136 -1.91 -10.27 17.99
CA HIS A 136 -2.53 -9.96 16.70
C HIS A 136 -3.13 -11.19 16.05
N MET A 137 -2.38 -12.30 16.06
CA MET A 137 -2.85 -13.59 15.54
C MET A 137 -4.10 -14.06 16.30
N LEU A 138 -4.07 -13.96 17.63
CA LEU A 138 -5.18 -14.38 18.49
C LEU A 138 -6.43 -13.49 18.32
N ARG A 139 -6.24 -12.16 18.31
CA ARG A 139 -7.33 -11.19 18.14
C ARG A 139 -8.05 -11.36 16.80
N ASP A 140 -7.27 -11.55 15.74
CA ASP A 140 -7.80 -11.63 14.37
C ASP A 140 -8.21 -13.06 13.99
N LYS A 141 -8.12 -14.01 14.93
CA LYS A 141 -8.50 -15.42 14.77
C LYS A 141 -7.74 -16.14 13.66
N CYS A 142 -6.52 -15.71 13.40
CA CYS A 142 -5.64 -16.33 12.42
C CYS A 142 -5.27 -17.76 12.83
N SER A 143 -4.98 -18.62 11.85
CA SER A 143 -4.38 -19.93 12.11
C SER A 143 -3.03 -19.75 12.80
N THR A 144 -2.87 -20.34 13.97
CA THR A 144 -1.63 -20.26 14.76
C THR A 144 -0.84 -21.57 14.66
N GLN A 145 0.47 -21.48 14.60
CA GLN A 145 1.37 -22.64 14.63
C GLN A 145 2.63 -22.38 15.45
N LYS A 146 3.37 -23.45 15.76
CA LYS A 146 4.64 -23.35 16.49
C LYS A 146 5.69 -22.66 15.61
N GLY A 147 6.41 -21.71 16.19
CA GLY A 147 7.50 -21.02 15.49
C GLY A 147 7.57 -19.54 15.85
N GLN A 148 8.50 -18.84 15.21
CA GLN A 148 8.70 -17.41 15.33
C GLN A 148 8.66 -16.74 13.96
N GLY A 149 8.38 -15.43 13.95
CA GLY A 149 8.34 -14.65 12.72
C GLY A 149 6.93 -14.53 12.17
N LEU A 150 6.37 -13.34 12.33
CA LEU A 150 5.08 -12.94 11.77
C LEU A 150 5.32 -12.07 10.54
N ILE A 151 4.62 -12.35 9.45
CA ILE A 151 4.50 -11.47 8.28
C ILE A 151 3.06 -10.98 8.15
N GLU A 152 2.86 -9.73 7.74
CA GLU A 152 1.55 -9.06 7.74
C GLU A 152 1.23 -8.33 6.43
N TRP A 153 0.05 -8.64 5.87
CA TRP A 153 -0.64 -7.89 4.83
C TRP A 153 -1.82 -7.19 5.48
N GLY A 154 -1.61 -5.93 5.88
CA GLY A 154 -2.64 -5.06 6.46
C GLY A 154 -3.52 -4.47 5.36
N ASP A 155 -3.39 -3.18 5.10
CA ASP A 155 -4.09 -2.51 3.99
C ASP A 155 -3.39 -2.79 2.65
N ALA A 156 -3.36 -4.07 2.24
CA ALA A 156 -2.53 -4.56 1.15
C ALA A 156 -2.74 -3.82 -0.19
N THR A 157 -3.97 -3.47 -0.55
CA THR A 157 -4.24 -2.67 -1.78
C THR A 157 -3.76 -1.22 -1.70
N ILE A 158 -3.59 -0.65 -0.51
CA ILE A 158 -2.90 0.65 -0.35
C ILE A 158 -1.44 0.49 -0.76
N HIS A 159 -0.76 -0.53 -0.23
CA HIS A 159 0.63 -0.80 -0.58
C HIS A 159 0.77 -1.19 -2.07
N LEU A 160 -0.19 -1.91 -2.64
CA LEU A 160 -0.24 -2.21 -4.07
C LEU A 160 -0.31 -0.92 -4.91
N GLY A 161 -1.17 0.03 -4.54
CA GLY A 161 -1.26 1.34 -5.19
C GLY A 161 0.05 2.12 -5.17
N LEU A 162 0.70 2.19 -4.00
CA LEU A 162 2.00 2.86 -3.82
C LEU A 162 3.14 2.15 -4.56
N TYR A 163 3.05 0.83 -4.66
CA TYR A 163 4.02 0.02 -5.38
C TYR A 163 3.92 0.24 -6.89
N MET A 164 2.71 0.23 -7.46
CA MET A 164 2.49 0.60 -8.85
C MET A 164 3.02 2.01 -9.15
N ALA A 165 2.75 2.98 -8.28
CA ALA A 165 3.28 4.34 -8.40
C ALA A 165 4.82 4.36 -8.41
N SER A 166 5.45 3.62 -7.49
CA SER A 166 6.91 3.53 -7.38
C SER A 166 7.55 2.93 -8.62
N LEU A 167 6.98 1.84 -9.15
CA LEU A 167 7.47 1.16 -10.37
C LEU A 167 7.29 2.01 -11.63
N ALA A 168 6.17 2.71 -11.78
CA ALA A 168 5.95 3.59 -12.93
C ALA A 168 7.01 4.71 -13.00
N LEU A 169 7.37 5.29 -11.84
CA LEU A 169 8.44 6.28 -11.74
C LEU A 169 9.83 5.66 -11.94
N GLU A 170 10.11 4.48 -11.36
CA GLU A 170 11.37 3.73 -11.57
C GLU A 170 11.58 3.46 -13.06
N ALA A 171 10.58 2.93 -13.76
CA ALA A 171 10.64 2.65 -15.19
C ALA A 171 10.98 3.92 -16.02
N LYS A 172 10.47 5.09 -15.62
CA LYS A 172 10.79 6.36 -16.26
C LYS A 172 12.19 6.85 -16.00
N LEU A 173 12.66 6.75 -14.76
CA LEU A 173 14.01 7.13 -14.38
C LEU A 173 15.04 6.23 -15.09
N LEU A 174 14.78 4.93 -15.18
CA LEU A 174 15.60 3.98 -15.94
C LEU A 174 15.63 4.35 -17.44
N GLU A 175 14.48 4.67 -18.03
CA GLU A 175 14.39 5.12 -19.43
C GLU A 175 15.22 6.39 -19.68
N GLN A 176 15.10 7.39 -18.81
CA GLN A 176 15.87 8.65 -18.90
C GLN A 176 17.38 8.42 -18.78
N LYS A 177 17.80 7.40 -18.01
CA LYS A 177 19.20 7.00 -17.85
C LYS A 177 19.69 6.04 -18.95
N GLY A 178 18.83 5.63 -19.89
CA GLY A 178 19.16 4.63 -20.91
C GLY A 178 19.45 3.23 -20.33
N GLN A 179 18.89 2.91 -19.17
CA GLN A 179 19.05 1.63 -18.48
C GLN A 179 17.93 0.64 -18.86
N ASP A 180 18.20 -0.66 -18.72
CA ASP A 180 17.19 -1.70 -18.93
C ASP A 180 16.07 -1.58 -17.89
N ARG A 181 14.83 -1.60 -18.37
CA ARG A 181 13.61 -1.50 -17.57
C ARG A 181 12.72 -2.73 -17.70
N SER A 182 13.11 -3.76 -18.46
CA SER A 182 12.26 -4.94 -18.72
C SER A 182 11.82 -5.65 -17.44
N ALA A 183 12.70 -5.76 -16.44
CA ALA A 183 12.35 -6.33 -15.14
C ALA A 183 11.31 -5.49 -14.39
N CYS A 184 11.50 -4.16 -14.34
CA CYS A 184 10.56 -3.24 -13.71
C CYS A 184 9.18 -3.23 -14.43
N LEU A 185 9.16 -3.25 -15.76
CA LEU A 185 7.91 -3.31 -16.53
C LEU A 185 7.17 -4.64 -16.32
N LYS A 186 7.89 -5.76 -16.26
CA LYS A 186 7.30 -7.07 -15.93
C LYS A 186 6.62 -7.04 -14.56
N GLU A 187 7.30 -6.47 -13.58
CA GLU A 187 6.81 -6.39 -12.22
C GLU A 187 5.60 -5.47 -12.07
N LEU A 188 5.62 -4.31 -12.74
CA LEU A 188 4.46 -3.42 -12.79
C LEU A 188 3.26 -4.11 -13.45
N TRP A 189 3.51 -4.87 -14.52
CA TRP A 189 2.47 -5.68 -15.15
C TRP A 189 1.89 -6.70 -14.16
N LEU A 190 2.73 -7.43 -13.43
CA LEU A 190 2.29 -8.39 -12.41
C LEU A 190 1.52 -7.72 -11.25
N ALA A 191 1.88 -6.50 -10.85
CA ALA A 191 1.13 -5.73 -9.85
C ALA A 191 -0.27 -5.34 -10.35
N LEU A 192 -0.39 -4.95 -11.64
CA LEU A 192 -1.70 -4.71 -12.26
C LEU A 192 -2.53 -6.00 -12.37
N GLU A 193 -1.91 -7.12 -12.72
CA GLU A 193 -2.56 -8.44 -12.71
C GLU A 193 -3.03 -8.86 -11.32
N ALA A 194 -2.26 -8.52 -10.26
CA ALA A 194 -2.68 -8.79 -8.90
C ALA A 194 -3.99 -8.06 -8.55
N TYR A 195 -4.18 -6.80 -8.99
CA TYR A 195 -5.49 -6.14 -8.82
C TYR A 195 -6.61 -6.88 -9.56
N ASP A 196 -6.39 -7.28 -10.82
CA ASP A 196 -7.41 -8.02 -11.59
C ASP A 196 -7.78 -9.33 -10.90
N ARG A 197 -6.82 -10.02 -10.29
CA ARG A 197 -7.08 -11.21 -9.49
C ARG A 197 -7.90 -10.90 -8.24
N LEU A 198 -7.59 -9.82 -7.53
CA LEU A 198 -8.36 -9.40 -6.34
C LEU A 198 -9.80 -8.98 -6.67
N ASP A 199 -10.02 -8.40 -7.85
CA ASP A 199 -11.34 -8.11 -8.42
C ASP A 199 -12.06 -9.42 -8.77
N GLU A 200 -11.46 -10.26 -9.63
CA GLU A 200 -12.06 -11.52 -10.09
C GLU A 200 -12.44 -12.48 -8.96
N GLN A 201 -11.60 -12.60 -7.92
CA GLN A 201 -11.79 -13.58 -6.86
C GLN A 201 -12.76 -13.12 -5.77
N ALA A 202 -13.18 -11.85 -5.74
CA ALA A 202 -13.92 -11.29 -4.62
C ALA A 202 -15.25 -12.01 -4.36
N GLU A 203 -15.99 -12.32 -5.41
CA GLU A 203 -17.26 -13.06 -5.39
C GLU A 203 -17.12 -14.47 -4.81
N THR A 204 -15.98 -15.13 -5.03
CA THR A 204 -15.76 -16.52 -4.61
C THR A 204 -15.77 -16.67 -3.09
N PHE A 205 -15.32 -15.64 -2.37
CA PHE A 205 -15.37 -15.56 -0.91
C PHE A 205 -16.79 -15.40 -0.36
N LEU A 206 -17.77 -15.11 -1.22
CA LEU A 206 -19.20 -15.05 -0.93
C LEU A 206 -19.96 -16.27 -1.46
N GLY A 207 -19.25 -17.28 -1.99
CA GLY A 207 -19.86 -18.46 -2.61
C GLY A 207 -20.48 -18.20 -3.99
N LEU A 208 -20.08 -17.13 -4.67
CA LEU A 208 -20.54 -16.75 -6.00
C LEU A 208 -19.47 -17.06 -7.07
N PRO A 209 -19.83 -17.18 -8.36
CA PRO A 209 -18.85 -17.33 -9.42
C PRO A 209 -17.89 -16.14 -9.50
N PRO A 210 -16.61 -16.34 -9.87
CA PRO A 210 -15.65 -15.24 -10.03
C PRO A 210 -16.14 -14.22 -11.05
N SER A 211 -15.89 -12.94 -10.80
CA SER A 211 -16.37 -11.85 -11.66
C SER A 211 -15.41 -10.68 -11.67
N LEU A 212 -14.94 -10.31 -12.86
CA LEU A 212 -14.13 -9.10 -13.04
C LEU A 212 -15.07 -7.91 -13.24
N ASN A 213 -15.53 -7.27 -12.15
CA ASN A 213 -16.60 -6.27 -12.20
C ASN A 213 -16.30 -4.96 -11.43
N GLY A 214 -15.18 -4.87 -10.72
CA GLY A 214 -14.77 -3.72 -9.92
C GLY A 214 -15.01 -3.86 -8.42
N PHE A 215 -15.70 -4.90 -7.96
CA PHE A 215 -15.75 -5.28 -6.55
C PHE A 215 -14.54 -6.16 -6.22
N PHE A 216 -13.70 -5.73 -5.29
CA PHE A 216 -12.45 -6.44 -4.98
C PHE A 216 -12.28 -6.75 -3.49
N ILE A 217 -11.46 -7.76 -3.21
CA ILE A 217 -10.94 -8.11 -1.88
C ILE A 217 -9.59 -7.44 -1.60
N ARG A 218 -9.26 -7.23 -0.32
CA ARG A 218 -8.05 -6.48 0.05
C ARG A 218 -6.75 -7.23 -0.24
N ASP A 219 -6.78 -8.54 -0.06
CA ASP A 219 -5.70 -9.47 -0.38
C ASP A 219 -6.30 -10.87 -0.56
N ASP A 220 -5.58 -11.72 -1.27
CA ASP A 220 -5.87 -13.15 -1.44
C ASP A 220 -4.72 -14.01 -0.89
N VAL A 221 -4.02 -13.51 0.14
CA VAL A 221 -2.83 -14.16 0.69
C VAL A 221 -3.23 -15.41 1.48
N PRO A 222 -2.78 -16.62 1.08
CA PRO A 222 -3.20 -17.84 1.76
C PRO A 222 -2.53 -17.98 3.15
N PRO A 223 -3.13 -18.75 4.08
CA PRO A 223 -2.59 -18.92 5.43
C PRO A 223 -1.17 -19.48 5.50
N ASP A 224 -0.77 -20.27 4.49
CA ASP A 224 0.53 -20.91 4.37
C ASP A 224 1.54 -20.13 3.53
N PHE A 225 1.20 -18.90 3.08
CA PHE A 225 2.07 -18.06 2.28
C PHE A 225 3.40 -17.69 2.96
N TYR A 226 3.48 -17.81 4.29
CA TYR A 226 4.72 -17.63 5.04
C TYR A 226 5.82 -18.62 4.64
N LEU A 227 5.48 -19.75 4.02
CA LEU A 227 6.45 -20.72 3.51
C LEU A 227 7.29 -20.18 2.35
N GLU A 228 6.84 -19.11 1.70
CA GLU A 228 7.57 -18.42 0.62
C GLU A 228 8.64 -17.46 1.16
N PHE A 229 8.70 -17.23 2.48
CA PHE A 229 9.60 -16.26 3.10
C PHE A 229 10.48 -16.89 4.17
N ASP A 230 11.77 -16.54 4.15
CA ASP A 230 12.71 -16.94 5.18
C ASP A 230 12.34 -16.31 6.53
N ASN A 231 12.55 -17.06 7.61
CA ASN A 231 12.36 -16.62 9.00
C ASN A 231 10.93 -16.17 9.34
N ALA A 232 9.92 -16.69 8.63
CA ALA A 232 8.51 -16.55 8.99
C ALA A 232 7.90 -17.91 9.35
N ASN A 233 7.09 -17.94 10.41
CA ASN A 233 6.31 -19.11 10.79
C ASN A 233 4.82 -18.78 10.96
N CYS A 234 4.35 -17.59 10.60
CA CYS A 234 2.92 -17.30 10.52
C CYS A 234 2.64 -16.10 9.62
N CYS A 235 1.47 -16.14 8.99
CA CYS A 235 0.95 -15.10 8.13
C CYS A 235 -0.29 -14.46 8.76
N ARG A 236 -0.35 -13.13 8.75
CA ARG A 236 -1.55 -12.36 9.07
C ARG A 236 -1.96 -11.57 7.84
N ALA A 237 -3.07 -11.95 7.24
CA ALA A 237 -3.66 -11.29 6.10
C ALA A 237 -5.19 -11.35 6.22
N ALA A 238 -5.93 -10.52 5.49
CA ALA A 238 -7.38 -10.55 5.56
C ALA A 238 -7.88 -11.96 5.17
N ALA A 239 -7.40 -12.48 4.03
CA ALA A 239 -7.75 -13.82 3.53
C ALA A 239 -7.30 -14.98 4.41
N ALA A 240 -6.22 -14.79 5.17
CA ALA A 240 -5.66 -15.85 6.00
C ALA A 240 -6.34 -16.02 7.36
N CYS A 241 -6.99 -14.96 7.88
CA CYS A 241 -7.34 -14.90 9.30
C CYS A 241 -8.81 -15.01 9.62
N GLN A 242 -9.68 -14.42 8.81
CA GLN A 242 -11.09 -14.29 9.13
C GLN A 242 -11.95 -14.90 8.03
N THR A 243 -13.12 -15.39 8.41
CA THR A 243 -14.15 -15.69 7.41
C THR A 243 -14.51 -14.38 6.71
N PRO A 244 -14.37 -14.29 5.39
CA PRO A 244 -14.68 -13.08 4.64
C PRO A 244 -16.08 -12.58 4.96
N SER A 245 -16.20 -11.30 5.29
CA SER A 245 -17.49 -10.65 5.48
C SER A 245 -17.42 -9.19 5.09
N ALA A 246 -18.50 -8.70 4.48
CA ALA A 246 -18.74 -7.28 4.24
C ALA A 246 -18.61 -6.46 5.54
N LYS A 247 -18.94 -7.05 6.69
CA LYS A 247 -18.95 -6.38 7.99
C LYS A 247 -17.58 -6.19 8.63
N ASP A 248 -16.58 -6.98 8.24
CA ASP A 248 -15.29 -7.06 8.91
C ASP A 248 -14.17 -6.31 8.17
N GLY A 249 -14.54 -5.53 7.14
CA GLY A 249 -13.56 -4.77 6.35
C GLY A 249 -12.66 -5.66 5.50
N TYR A 250 -13.15 -6.84 5.10
CA TYR A 250 -12.40 -7.78 4.25
C TYR A 250 -12.32 -7.33 2.77
N PHE A 251 -13.30 -6.54 2.34
CA PHE A 251 -13.47 -6.11 0.96
C PHE A 251 -13.00 -4.66 0.76
N ILE A 252 -13.16 -4.20 -0.47
CA ILE A 252 -12.99 -2.82 -0.93
C ILE A 252 -13.42 -1.76 0.10
N SER A 253 -12.60 -0.71 0.21
CA SER A 253 -12.87 0.46 1.05
C SER A 253 -12.40 1.75 0.38
N GLN A 254 -12.90 2.87 0.90
CA GLN A 254 -12.64 4.22 0.38
C GLN A 254 -11.17 4.57 0.24
N ASP A 255 -10.39 4.40 1.30
CA ASP A 255 -8.96 4.73 1.32
C ASP A 255 -8.19 3.88 0.31
N GLN A 256 -8.41 2.57 0.28
CA GLN A 256 -7.80 1.66 -0.69
C GLN A 256 -7.98 2.11 -2.13
N VAL A 257 -9.19 2.54 -2.47
CA VAL A 257 -9.53 3.04 -3.80
C VAL A 257 -8.66 4.26 -4.17
N PHE A 258 -8.49 5.22 -3.26
CA PHE A 258 -7.69 6.41 -3.55
C PHE A 258 -6.22 6.09 -3.83
N TYR A 259 -5.63 5.16 -3.08
CA TYR A 259 -4.24 4.77 -3.28
C TYR A 259 -4.03 3.97 -4.58
N LEU A 260 -4.99 3.11 -4.94
CA LEU A 260 -5.00 2.47 -6.26
C LEU A 260 -5.08 3.52 -7.38
N TYR A 261 -5.96 4.52 -7.23
CA TYR A 261 -6.07 5.63 -8.18
C TYR A 261 -4.76 6.41 -8.36
N VAL A 262 -3.94 6.59 -7.32
CA VAL A 262 -2.62 7.23 -7.49
C VAL A 262 -1.68 6.33 -8.31
N GLY A 263 -1.62 5.04 -8.00
CA GLY A 263 -0.82 4.06 -8.75
C GLY A 263 -1.19 4.03 -10.23
N TRP A 264 -2.49 3.90 -10.52
CA TRP A 264 -3.06 3.98 -11.86
C TRP A 264 -2.79 5.30 -12.56
N LEU A 265 -2.94 6.43 -11.87
CA LEU A 265 -2.73 7.75 -12.46
C LEU A 265 -1.28 7.94 -12.93
N LEU A 266 -0.30 7.61 -12.07
CA LEU A 266 1.11 7.68 -12.45
C LEU A 266 1.44 6.66 -13.55
N THR A 267 0.91 5.45 -13.47
CA THR A 267 1.14 4.40 -14.47
C THR A 267 0.64 4.83 -15.85
N ALA A 268 -0.63 5.23 -15.97
CA ALA A 268 -1.22 5.61 -17.25
C ALA A 268 -0.55 6.85 -17.85
N GLN A 269 -0.18 7.84 -17.03
CA GLN A 269 0.41 9.08 -17.55
C GLN A 269 1.89 8.97 -17.89
N LEU A 270 2.65 8.21 -17.11
CA LEU A 270 4.06 8.04 -17.39
C LEU A 270 4.24 7.03 -18.53
N LEU A 271 3.54 5.91 -18.51
CA LEU A 271 3.75 4.82 -19.45
C LEU A 271 2.69 4.77 -20.58
N GLU A 272 2.15 5.94 -20.96
CA GLU A 272 1.19 6.08 -22.06
C GLU A 272 1.71 5.45 -23.35
N GLY A 273 0.91 4.55 -23.94
CA GLY A 273 1.22 3.81 -25.16
C GLY A 273 2.31 2.73 -25.01
N GLN A 274 2.92 2.59 -23.82
CA GLN A 274 3.99 1.62 -23.60
C GLN A 274 3.41 0.25 -23.25
N LYS A 275 4.04 -0.81 -23.74
CA LYS A 275 3.65 -2.21 -23.51
C LYS A 275 4.73 -2.96 -22.75
N TYR A 276 4.33 -3.92 -21.92
CA TYR A 276 5.25 -4.91 -21.37
C TYR A 276 5.65 -5.96 -22.41
N GLN A 277 4.67 -6.45 -23.19
CA GLN A 277 4.86 -7.37 -24.32
C GLN A 277 3.93 -6.94 -25.47
N ASP A 278 4.33 -7.19 -26.71
CA ASP A 278 3.60 -6.71 -27.90
C ASP A 278 2.15 -7.23 -27.99
N SER A 279 1.92 -8.46 -27.50
CA SER A 279 0.62 -9.13 -27.46
C SER A 279 -0.33 -8.61 -26.38
N LEU A 280 0.19 -7.81 -25.44
CA LEU A 280 -0.59 -7.26 -24.33
C LEU A 280 -1.06 -5.83 -24.68
N PRO A 281 -2.12 -5.34 -24.03
CA PRO A 281 -2.47 -3.93 -24.12
C PRO A 281 -1.36 -3.07 -23.51
N SER A 282 -1.36 -1.78 -23.84
CA SER A 282 -0.47 -0.83 -23.18
C SER A 282 -0.84 -0.65 -21.70
N PHE A 283 0.07 -0.08 -20.90
CA PHE A 283 -0.16 0.14 -19.48
C PHE A 283 -1.36 1.06 -19.21
N ASP A 284 -1.52 2.11 -19.99
CA ASP A 284 -2.66 3.02 -19.96
C ASP A 284 -3.98 2.35 -20.36
N GLU A 285 -3.97 1.48 -21.38
CA GLU A 285 -5.15 0.65 -21.75
C GLU A 285 -5.54 -0.33 -20.63
N LYS A 286 -4.54 -1.00 -20.02
CA LYS A 286 -4.76 -1.91 -18.88
C LYS A 286 -5.37 -1.19 -17.69
N VAL A 287 -4.81 -0.04 -17.32
CA VAL A 287 -5.33 0.82 -16.26
C VAL A 287 -6.74 1.32 -16.57
N ALA A 288 -7.00 1.75 -17.80
CA ALA A 288 -8.32 2.19 -18.23
C ALA A 288 -9.38 1.11 -18.04
N GLY A 289 -9.06 -0.14 -18.36
CA GLY A 289 -9.93 -1.29 -18.11
C GLY A 289 -10.27 -1.49 -16.62
N GLN A 290 -9.26 -1.42 -15.75
CA GLN A 290 -9.43 -1.56 -14.30
C GLN A 290 -10.28 -0.43 -13.70
N VAL A 291 -9.97 0.81 -14.08
CA VAL A 291 -10.68 2.01 -13.63
C VAL A 291 -12.13 2.03 -14.16
N HIS A 292 -12.36 1.56 -15.39
CA HIS A 292 -13.70 1.44 -15.96
C HIS A 292 -14.60 0.53 -15.13
N ARG A 293 -14.12 -0.65 -14.76
CA ARG A 293 -14.89 -1.61 -13.94
C ARG A 293 -15.21 -1.05 -12.57
N LEU A 294 -14.18 -0.54 -11.87
CA LEU A 294 -14.35 0.05 -10.55
C LEU A 294 -15.35 1.23 -10.56
N SER A 295 -15.20 2.14 -11.52
CA SER A 295 -16.06 3.32 -11.62
C SER A 295 -17.49 2.95 -12.02
N SER A 296 -17.65 1.94 -12.88
CA SER A 296 -18.97 1.42 -13.25
C SER A 296 -19.67 0.78 -12.07
N TYR A 297 -18.96 -0.03 -11.28
CA TYR A 297 -19.48 -0.61 -10.05
C TYR A 297 -19.95 0.47 -9.06
N PHE A 298 -19.16 1.53 -8.84
CA PHE A 298 -19.60 2.64 -7.98
C PHE A 298 -20.85 3.35 -8.50
N LEU A 299 -20.95 3.55 -9.82
CA LEU A 299 -22.11 4.18 -10.43
C LEU A 299 -23.37 3.32 -10.27
N GLN A 300 -23.25 2.01 -10.51
CA GLN A 300 -24.34 1.04 -10.33
C GLN A 300 -24.82 1.00 -8.88
N GLU A 301 -23.90 1.05 -7.93
CA GLU A 301 -24.19 1.01 -6.49
C GLU A 301 -24.53 2.39 -5.89
N ASN A 302 -24.76 3.41 -6.73
CA ASN A 302 -25.06 4.77 -6.30
C ASN A 302 -24.06 5.31 -5.25
N TRP A 303 -22.77 5.00 -5.44
CA TRP A 303 -21.66 5.40 -4.57
C TRP A 303 -21.77 4.91 -3.13
N THR A 304 -22.50 3.81 -2.89
CA THR A 304 -22.56 3.12 -1.59
C THR A 304 -22.15 1.67 -1.81
N LEU A 305 -20.95 1.30 -1.34
CA LEU A 305 -20.38 -0.03 -1.54
C LEU A 305 -21.29 -1.12 -0.98
N LYS A 306 -21.58 -2.13 -1.81
CA LYS A 306 -22.32 -3.33 -1.42
C LYS A 306 -21.67 -4.58 -1.99
N ALA A 307 -21.47 -5.59 -1.16
CA ALA A 307 -21.10 -6.90 -1.65
C ALA A 307 -22.13 -7.40 -2.69
N PRO A 308 -21.73 -8.22 -3.66
CA PRO A 308 -22.60 -8.79 -4.70
C PRO A 308 -23.85 -9.52 -4.17
N ASN A 309 -23.84 -9.98 -2.92
CA ASN A 309 -25.01 -10.54 -2.23
C ASN A 309 -25.98 -9.47 -1.67
N GLY A 310 -25.74 -8.19 -1.93
CA GLY A 310 -26.53 -7.04 -1.47
C GLY A 310 -26.15 -6.50 -0.09
N GLU A 311 -25.23 -7.16 0.64
CA GLU A 311 -24.81 -6.71 1.96
C GLU A 311 -24.01 -5.40 1.86
N LYS A 312 -24.40 -4.39 2.65
CA LYS A 312 -23.69 -3.10 2.65
C LYS A 312 -22.34 -3.24 3.35
N ILE A 313 -21.30 -2.65 2.75
CA ILE A 313 -20.04 -2.42 3.45
C ILE A 313 -20.27 -1.32 4.50
N PRO A 314 -19.94 -1.53 5.79
CA PRO A 314 -20.10 -0.52 6.83
C PRO A 314 -19.31 0.76 6.55
N ASN A 315 -19.85 1.91 6.98
CA ASN A 315 -19.18 3.20 6.83
C ASN A 315 -17.88 3.30 7.63
N GLN A 316 -17.74 2.56 8.75
CA GLN A 316 -16.48 2.51 9.50
C GLN A 316 -15.32 1.90 8.68
N TRP A 317 -15.66 1.13 7.64
CA TRP A 317 -14.73 0.56 6.66
C TRP A 317 -14.77 1.31 5.33
N GLY A 318 -15.33 2.52 5.29
CA GLY A 318 -15.35 3.32 4.06
C GLY A 318 -16.43 2.90 3.06
N GLY A 319 -17.56 2.33 3.50
CA GLY A 319 -18.66 1.93 2.62
C GLY A 319 -19.38 3.06 1.83
N ASP A 320 -19.28 4.33 2.23
CA ASP A 320 -20.05 5.44 1.66
C ASP A 320 -19.20 6.44 0.88
N LEU A 321 -19.11 6.28 -0.44
CA LEU A 321 -18.30 7.10 -1.34
C LEU A 321 -18.97 8.42 -1.76
N ARG A 322 -20.22 8.70 -1.33
CA ARG A 322 -21.00 9.83 -1.87
C ARG A 322 -20.34 11.20 -1.67
N MET A 323 -19.56 11.38 -0.60
CA MET A 323 -18.83 12.64 -0.35
C MET A 323 -17.61 12.82 -1.26
N LEU A 324 -17.13 11.73 -1.88
CA LEU A 324 -15.92 11.67 -2.70
C LEU A 324 -16.22 11.33 -4.16
N ASN A 325 -17.51 11.12 -4.49
CA ASN A 325 -17.95 10.65 -5.81
C ASN A 325 -17.61 11.60 -6.95
N TYR A 326 -17.52 12.91 -6.71
CA TYR A 326 -17.08 13.86 -7.72
C TYR A 326 -15.64 13.56 -8.15
N ALA A 327 -14.73 13.44 -7.18
CA ALA A 327 -13.33 13.21 -7.47
C ALA A 327 -13.09 11.83 -8.11
N LEU A 328 -13.80 10.80 -7.65
CA LEU A 328 -13.71 9.46 -8.21
C LEU A 328 -14.31 9.37 -9.61
N ALA A 329 -15.46 10.02 -9.88
CA ALA A 329 -16.05 10.08 -11.22
C ALA A 329 -15.13 10.80 -12.22
N GLU A 330 -14.52 11.91 -11.80
CA GLU A 330 -13.55 12.63 -12.63
C GLU A 330 -12.25 11.86 -12.82
N GLY A 331 -11.78 11.13 -11.80
CA GLY A 331 -10.67 10.19 -11.93
C GLY A 331 -10.98 9.10 -12.97
N GLY A 332 -12.18 8.52 -12.90
CA GLY A 332 -12.69 7.58 -13.89
C GLY A 332 -12.74 8.17 -15.29
N ASN A 333 -13.23 9.41 -15.42
CA ASN A 333 -13.24 10.12 -16.70
C ASN A 333 -11.84 10.40 -17.22
N ARG A 334 -10.89 10.74 -16.35
CA ARG A 334 -9.52 11.06 -16.73
C ARG A 334 -8.77 9.84 -17.25
N LEU A 335 -8.96 8.68 -16.64
CA LEU A 335 -8.18 7.48 -16.93
C LEU A 335 -8.88 6.53 -17.91
N ALA A 336 -10.21 6.35 -17.80
CA ALA A 336 -10.92 5.33 -18.56
C ALA A 336 -11.73 5.90 -19.74
N ARG A 337 -12.22 7.14 -19.68
CA ARG A 337 -13.05 7.71 -20.78
C ARG A 337 -12.34 7.78 -22.13
N PRO A 338 -11.02 8.08 -22.23
CA PRO A 338 -10.35 8.09 -23.53
C PRO A 338 -10.46 6.76 -24.30
N TYR A 339 -10.62 5.65 -23.59
CA TYR A 339 -10.71 4.29 -24.15
C TYR A 339 -12.15 3.77 -24.23
N THR A 340 -12.98 4.13 -23.25
CA THR A 340 -14.34 3.58 -23.12
C THR A 340 -15.44 4.48 -23.64
N GLY A 341 -15.18 5.78 -23.80
CA GLY A 341 -16.19 6.80 -24.11
C GLY A 341 -17.20 7.09 -22.99
N GLN A 342 -17.21 6.30 -21.91
CA GLN A 342 -18.17 6.42 -20.81
C GLN A 342 -17.88 7.64 -19.93
N ASN A 343 -18.94 8.32 -19.51
CA ASN A 343 -18.89 9.34 -18.47
C ASN A 343 -19.35 8.75 -17.14
N TYR A 344 -18.50 8.83 -16.11
CA TYR A 344 -18.79 8.30 -14.77
C TYR A 344 -19.43 9.33 -13.84
N GLN A 345 -19.67 10.55 -14.32
CA GLN A 345 -20.44 11.53 -13.58
C GLN A 345 -21.93 11.15 -13.52
N SER A 346 -22.52 11.31 -12.35
CA SER A 346 -23.95 11.22 -12.10
C SER A 346 -24.48 12.59 -11.65
N LYS A 347 -25.81 12.79 -11.65
CA LYS A 347 -26.41 13.99 -11.05
C LYS A 347 -25.94 14.23 -9.62
N GLY A 348 -25.75 13.15 -8.85
CA GLY A 348 -25.25 13.19 -7.48
C GLY A 348 -23.80 13.69 -7.39
N SER A 349 -22.92 13.26 -8.30
CA SER A 349 -21.53 13.69 -8.29
C SER A 349 -21.34 15.11 -8.83
N GLN A 350 -22.12 15.54 -9.81
CA GLN A 350 -22.09 16.91 -10.34
C GLN A 350 -22.69 17.95 -9.37
N GLY A 351 -23.71 17.57 -8.60
CA GLY A 351 -24.35 18.45 -7.62
C GLY A 351 -23.70 18.37 -6.25
N TRP A 352 -24.21 17.47 -5.42
CA TRP A 352 -23.79 17.33 -4.02
C TRP A 352 -22.32 16.94 -3.87
N GLY A 353 -21.79 16.06 -4.73
CA GLY A 353 -20.38 15.66 -4.71
C GLY A 353 -19.43 16.84 -4.89
N LEU A 354 -19.67 17.66 -5.91
CA LEU A 354 -18.88 18.85 -6.18
C LEU A 354 -18.97 19.88 -5.04
N ALA A 355 -20.18 20.11 -4.52
CA ALA A 355 -20.39 21.00 -3.37
C ALA A 355 -19.65 20.50 -2.12
N ALA A 356 -19.78 19.21 -1.81
CA ALA A 356 -19.08 18.54 -0.72
C ALA A 356 -17.58 18.65 -0.87
N PHE A 357 -17.02 18.30 -2.04
CA PHE A 357 -15.59 18.40 -2.32
C PHE A 357 -15.06 19.83 -2.14
N THR A 358 -15.79 20.82 -2.67
CA THR A 358 -15.43 22.25 -2.56
C THR A 358 -15.45 22.72 -1.10
N PHE A 359 -16.44 22.27 -0.32
CA PHE A 359 -16.61 22.65 1.09
C PHE A 359 -15.60 21.94 2.02
N LEU A 360 -15.42 20.63 1.84
CA LEU A 360 -14.51 19.77 2.62
C LEU A 360 -13.05 20.21 2.47
N GLY A 361 -12.65 20.64 1.27
CA GLY A 361 -11.28 21.04 0.99
C GLY A 361 -10.84 22.38 1.61
N TRP A 362 -11.65 23.00 2.48
CA TRP A 362 -11.30 24.32 3.05
C TRP A 362 -11.71 24.57 4.50
N ARG A 363 -12.92 24.18 4.95
CA ARG A 363 -13.50 24.73 6.19
C ARG A 363 -13.70 23.76 7.33
N LEU A 364 -13.76 22.46 7.07
CA LEU A 364 -14.06 21.49 8.13
C LEU A 364 -12.79 20.87 8.72
N PRO A 365 -12.68 20.80 10.06
CA PRO A 365 -11.67 19.98 10.71
C PRO A 365 -11.99 18.51 10.41
N MET A 366 -11.38 17.98 9.35
CA MET A 366 -11.61 16.60 8.97
C MET A 366 -10.89 15.64 9.92
N PRO A 367 -11.49 14.47 10.21
CA PRO A 367 -10.82 13.39 10.91
C PRO A 367 -9.48 13.09 10.26
N LYS A 368 -8.46 12.78 11.07
CA LYS A 368 -7.09 12.58 10.58
C LYS A 368 -7.02 11.58 9.42
N HIS A 369 -7.75 10.47 9.53
CA HIS A 369 -7.79 9.41 8.52
C HIS A 369 -8.32 9.85 7.14
N ASN A 370 -9.18 10.87 7.07
CA ASN A 370 -9.73 11.34 5.79
C ASN A 370 -8.82 12.33 5.05
N ARG A 371 -7.77 12.83 5.69
CA ARG A 371 -6.96 13.92 5.13
C ARG A 371 -6.17 13.50 3.89
N GLY A 372 -5.71 12.25 3.84
CA GLY A 372 -5.03 11.66 2.69
C GLY A 372 -5.95 11.57 1.47
N MET A 373 -7.17 11.08 1.66
CA MET A 373 -8.15 10.99 0.56
C MET A 373 -8.53 12.36 -0.01
N ILE A 374 -8.60 13.40 0.81
CA ILE A 374 -8.91 14.77 0.34
C ILE A 374 -7.81 15.30 -0.58
N VAL A 375 -6.54 15.13 -0.19
CA VAL A 375 -5.43 15.60 -1.02
C VAL A 375 -5.36 14.79 -2.32
N GLN A 376 -5.55 13.47 -2.26
CA GLN A 376 -5.59 12.62 -3.45
C GLN A 376 -6.78 12.95 -4.36
N SER A 377 -7.95 13.26 -3.79
CA SER A 377 -9.11 13.77 -4.54
C SER A 377 -8.75 15.05 -5.30
N ALA A 378 -8.08 16.00 -4.64
CA ALA A 378 -7.66 17.24 -5.26
C ALA A 378 -6.63 17.05 -6.38
N ILE A 379 -5.79 16.02 -6.28
CA ILE A 379 -4.85 15.62 -7.33
C ILE A 379 -5.60 15.09 -8.55
N LEU A 380 -6.52 14.14 -8.33
CA LEU A 380 -7.28 13.48 -9.39
C LEU A 380 -8.01 14.50 -10.28
N VAL A 381 -8.63 15.49 -9.65
CA VAL A 381 -9.41 16.54 -10.35
C VAL A 381 -8.62 17.82 -10.62
N ASN A 382 -7.32 17.86 -10.33
CA ASN A 382 -6.47 19.04 -10.48
C ASN A 382 -7.08 20.33 -9.86
N ALA A 383 -7.75 20.22 -8.71
CA ALA A 383 -8.62 21.29 -8.22
C ALA A 383 -7.91 22.39 -7.41
N TRP A 384 -6.80 22.07 -6.74
CA TRP A 384 -6.12 23.02 -5.87
C TRP A 384 -4.99 23.72 -6.60
N SER A 385 -4.75 25.01 -6.35
CA SER A 385 -3.53 25.66 -6.86
C SER A 385 -2.26 25.10 -6.19
N PRO A 386 -1.07 25.21 -6.81
CA PRO A 386 0.18 24.76 -6.20
C PRO A 386 0.43 25.32 -4.80
N LYS A 387 0.10 26.60 -4.56
CA LYS A 387 0.20 27.24 -3.22
C LYS A 387 -0.75 26.61 -2.19
N LYS A 388 -1.95 26.20 -2.61
CA LYS A 388 -2.90 25.52 -1.72
C LYS A 388 -2.44 24.09 -1.43
N MET A 389 -2.04 23.35 -2.46
CA MET A 389 -1.49 22.00 -2.33
C MET A 389 -0.30 21.97 -1.36
N ALA A 390 0.70 22.82 -1.58
CA ALA A 390 1.88 22.88 -0.73
C ALA A 390 1.57 23.21 0.74
N ARG A 391 0.72 24.22 1.00
CA ARG A 391 0.32 24.55 2.38
C ARG A 391 -0.37 23.39 3.08
N TYR A 392 -1.28 22.69 2.39
CA TYR A 392 -1.98 21.54 2.96
C TYR A 392 -1.01 20.38 3.24
N CYS A 393 -0.17 20.05 2.26
CA CYS A 393 0.84 18.99 2.39
C CYS A 393 1.83 19.28 3.53
N GLN A 394 2.34 20.51 3.65
CA GLN A 394 3.26 20.87 4.74
C GLN A 394 2.59 20.80 6.12
N ARG A 395 1.34 21.27 6.24
CA ARG A 395 0.59 21.23 7.50
C ARG A 395 0.34 19.80 8.00
N HIS A 396 0.21 18.85 7.08
CA HIS A 396 -0.19 17.48 7.39
C HIS A 396 0.93 16.46 7.13
N ASP A 397 2.15 16.90 6.82
CA ASP A 397 3.32 16.06 6.51
C ASP A 397 3.06 15.08 5.35
N PHE A 398 2.45 15.63 4.30
CA PHE A 398 1.95 14.96 3.11
C PHE A 398 2.72 15.41 1.86
N ILE A 399 4.02 15.64 2.01
CA ILE A 399 4.85 16.28 0.99
C ILE A 399 4.92 15.46 -0.31
N ALA A 400 4.90 14.12 -0.22
CA ALA A 400 4.83 13.22 -1.38
C ALA A 400 3.66 13.55 -2.31
N TRP A 401 2.49 13.88 -1.75
CA TRP A 401 1.30 14.22 -2.53
C TRP A 401 1.44 15.51 -3.33
N ALA A 402 2.25 16.47 -2.88
CA ALA A 402 2.55 17.66 -3.67
C ALA A 402 3.43 17.34 -4.88
N PHE A 403 4.31 16.35 -4.79
CA PHE A 403 5.10 15.88 -5.93
C PHE A 403 4.25 15.11 -6.92
N VAL A 404 3.43 14.16 -6.44
CA VAL A 404 2.48 13.44 -7.29
C VAL A 404 1.64 14.43 -8.09
N ASP A 405 1.05 15.40 -7.39
CA ASP A 405 0.29 16.48 -7.99
C ASP A 405 1.06 17.28 -9.05
N ALA A 406 2.29 17.70 -8.75
CA ALA A 406 3.14 18.47 -9.67
C ALA A 406 3.43 17.69 -10.95
N ILE A 407 3.74 16.40 -10.81
CA ILE A 407 4.04 15.48 -11.92
C ILE A 407 2.78 15.24 -12.76
N VAL A 408 1.71 14.74 -12.14
CA VAL A 408 0.53 14.25 -12.87
C VAL A 408 -0.28 15.38 -13.50
N ASN A 409 -0.26 16.57 -12.88
CA ASN A 409 -0.95 17.75 -13.37
C ASN A 409 0.00 18.73 -14.09
N ARG A 410 1.22 18.29 -14.42
CA ARG A 410 2.23 19.02 -15.22
C ARG A 410 2.42 20.46 -14.76
N ARG A 411 2.63 20.65 -13.46
CA ARG A 411 2.73 21.97 -12.82
C ARG A 411 3.93 22.05 -11.90
N LYS A 412 4.46 23.26 -11.72
CA LYS A 412 5.59 23.49 -10.82
C LYS A 412 5.17 23.32 -9.36
N LEU A 413 6.03 22.68 -8.57
CA LEU A 413 5.95 22.73 -7.12
C LEU A 413 5.98 24.18 -6.66
N HIS A 414 5.17 24.49 -5.65
CA HIS A 414 5.21 25.80 -5.04
C HIS A 414 6.51 25.97 -4.24
N GLN A 415 7.15 27.13 -4.37
CA GLN A 415 8.44 27.47 -3.76
C GLN A 415 8.55 27.32 -2.23
N SER A 416 7.45 27.07 -1.52
CA SER A 416 7.46 26.76 -0.08
C SER A 416 7.89 25.32 0.21
N ILE A 417 7.75 24.41 -0.75
CA ILE A 417 8.35 23.07 -0.71
C ILE A 417 9.76 23.21 -1.26
N LYS A 418 10.75 23.11 -0.38
CA LYS A 418 12.17 23.22 -0.74
C LYS A 418 12.70 21.84 -1.12
N MET A 419 13.37 21.75 -2.27
CA MET A 419 13.94 20.49 -2.74
C MET A 419 15.01 20.00 -1.77
N GLU A 420 15.80 20.92 -1.21
CA GLU A 420 16.85 20.64 -0.23
C GLU A 420 16.27 20.04 1.05
N ALA A 421 15.09 20.47 1.49
CA ALA A 421 14.44 19.91 2.67
C ALA A 421 13.92 18.49 2.43
N VAL A 422 13.50 18.19 1.19
CA VAL A 422 13.08 16.83 0.78
C VAL A 422 14.29 15.91 0.69
N GLU A 423 15.39 16.38 0.09
CA GLU A 423 16.65 15.65 0.03
C GLU A 423 17.18 15.32 1.44
N GLN A 424 17.20 16.31 2.34
CA GLN A 424 17.54 16.10 3.75
C GLN A 424 16.65 15.06 4.41
N LEU A 425 15.34 15.10 4.17
CA LEU A 425 14.41 14.10 4.67
C LEU A 425 14.77 12.69 4.17
N LEU A 426 15.09 12.51 2.90
CA LEU A 426 15.55 11.22 2.34
C LEU A 426 16.87 10.75 2.98
N HIS A 427 17.79 11.67 3.27
CA HIS A 427 19.02 11.33 3.98
C HIS A 427 18.77 10.80 5.40
N THR A 428 17.71 11.27 6.08
CA THR A 428 17.38 10.76 7.42
C THR A 428 16.86 9.32 7.44
N ALA A 429 16.38 8.77 6.32
CA ALA A 429 15.86 7.40 6.31
C ALA A 429 16.94 6.38 6.76
N PRO A 430 16.59 5.40 7.62
CA PRO A 430 17.54 4.37 8.07
C PRO A 430 18.09 3.58 6.88
N TRP A 431 19.33 3.11 6.97
CA TRP A 431 19.96 2.40 5.85
C TRP A 431 19.29 1.05 5.55
N ASP A 432 18.86 0.34 6.61
CA ASP A 432 18.29 -1.01 6.52
C ASP A 432 16.76 -1.06 6.37
N GLY A 433 16.14 0.11 6.20
CA GLY A 433 14.70 0.22 6.10
C GLY A 433 14.01 0.65 7.40
N PRO A 434 12.77 1.17 7.28
CA PRO A 434 11.97 1.61 8.42
C PRO A 434 11.63 0.47 9.37
N CYS A 435 11.64 0.77 10.66
CA CYS A 435 11.31 -0.18 11.71
C CYS A 435 10.88 0.54 13.00
N PHE A 436 10.22 -0.18 13.88
CA PHE A 436 9.85 0.29 15.21
C PHE A 436 9.85 -0.87 16.19
N GLY A 437 10.65 -0.76 17.24
CA GLY A 437 10.65 -1.65 18.39
C GLY A 437 11.11 -3.08 18.11
N THR A 438 11.82 -3.33 17.00
CA THR A 438 12.37 -4.65 16.66
C THR A 438 13.86 -4.75 17.01
N PRO A 439 14.33 -5.88 17.59
CA PRO A 439 15.74 -6.02 17.96
C PRO A 439 16.70 -5.89 16.78
N GLY A 440 17.76 -5.11 16.96
CA GLY A 440 18.80 -4.92 15.94
C GLY A 440 18.45 -3.89 14.86
N CYS A 441 17.26 -3.31 14.91
CA CYS A 441 16.82 -2.31 13.93
C CYS A 441 17.26 -0.90 14.34
N GLN A 442 17.55 -0.05 13.34
CA GLN A 442 17.87 1.36 13.57
C GLN A 442 16.59 2.22 13.53
N GLU A 443 16.02 2.49 14.71
CA GLU A 443 14.87 3.39 14.83
C GLU A 443 15.26 4.84 14.52
N VAL A 444 14.74 5.38 13.42
CA VAL A 444 14.98 6.79 13.06
C VAL A 444 13.66 7.58 13.10
N PRO A 445 13.56 8.64 13.92
CA PRO A 445 12.39 9.51 13.96
C PRO A 445 11.95 9.98 12.58
N GLY A 446 10.65 9.83 12.30
CA GLY A 446 10.06 10.10 11.00
C GLY A 446 9.97 8.87 10.07
N TRP A 447 10.64 7.77 10.38
CA TRP A 447 10.64 6.54 9.58
C TRP A 447 10.32 5.29 10.42
N MET A 448 9.63 5.47 11.55
CA MET A 448 9.21 4.39 12.44
C MET A 448 7.76 3.94 12.19
N GLY A 449 7.09 4.51 11.19
CA GLY A 449 5.72 4.12 10.81
C GLY A 449 5.72 3.08 9.70
N PHE A 450 4.60 2.37 9.54
CA PHE A 450 4.42 1.43 8.43
C PHE A 450 4.24 2.13 7.07
N ASP A 451 3.73 3.36 7.10
CA ASP A 451 3.64 4.20 5.92
C ASP A 451 3.59 5.69 6.32
N ARG A 452 4.63 6.44 5.97
CA ARG A 452 4.72 7.86 6.28
C ARG A 452 3.70 8.72 5.53
N TRP A 453 3.31 8.35 4.31
CA TRP A 453 2.50 9.19 3.42
C TRP A 453 1.00 8.92 3.53
N VAL A 454 0.64 7.76 4.07
CA VAL A 454 -0.72 7.35 4.42
C VAL A 454 -1.03 7.78 5.85
N HIS A 455 -0.11 7.51 6.79
CA HIS A 455 -0.28 7.76 8.22
C HIS A 455 0.89 8.57 8.82
N PRO A 456 1.05 9.85 8.43
CA PRO A 456 2.13 10.70 8.93
C PRO A 456 2.11 10.89 10.45
N GLU A 457 0.96 10.71 11.10
CA GLU A 457 0.84 10.71 12.56
C GLU A 457 1.56 9.53 13.24
N LEU A 458 1.89 8.47 12.49
CA LEU A 458 2.56 7.27 12.96
C LEU A 458 4.05 7.22 12.59
N LYS A 459 4.59 8.27 11.98
CA LYS A 459 6.00 8.34 11.53
C LYS A 459 7.02 8.17 12.64
N ASN A 460 6.62 8.33 13.90
CA ASN A 460 7.46 8.17 15.08
C ASN A 460 7.14 6.91 15.88
N GLY A 461 6.56 5.91 15.23
CA GLY A 461 6.19 4.65 15.85
C GLY A 461 4.69 4.52 16.01
N ASN A 462 4.29 3.29 16.29
CA ASN A 462 2.89 2.92 16.39
C ASN A 462 2.40 2.96 17.85
N PRO A 463 1.39 3.78 18.19
CA PRO A 463 0.91 3.91 19.57
C PRO A 463 0.22 2.65 20.11
N TRP A 464 -0.09 1.68 19.25
CA TRP A 464 -0.73 0.41 19.60
C TRP A 464 0.29 -0.69 19.93
N GLY A 465 1.57 -0.36 20.14
CA GLY A 465 2.59 -1.34 20.48
C GLY A 465 2.80 -2.37 19.37
N ARG A 466 2.79 -1.90 18.11
CA ARG A 466 3.08 -2.74 16.94
C ARG A 466 4.56 -2.66 16.62
N HIS A 467 5.32 -3.65 17.06
CA HIS A 467 6.78 -3.71 16.86
C HIS A 467 7.13 -4.43 15.56
N PHE A 468 7.42 -3.69 14.49
CA PHE A 468 7.62 -4.28 13.17
C PHE A 468 8.79 -3.66 12.42
N GLU A 469 9.31 -4.43 11.45
CA GLU A 469 10.06 -3.93 10.32
C GLU A 469 9.11 -3.70 9.15
N TYR A 470 9.28 -2.59 8.44
CA TYR A 470 8.38 -2.16 7.37
C TYR A 470 9.06 -2.22 6.00
N ASN A 471 8.24 -2.32 4.96
CA ASN A 471 8.69 -2.60 3.59
C ASN A 471 9.49 -1.46 2.92
N GLY A 472 9.38 -0.21 3.41
CA GLY A 472 10.09 0.95 2.88
C GLY A 472 9.55 1.49 1.55
N LEU A 473 8.32 1.12 1.15
CA LEU A 473 7.67 1.66 -0.05
C LEU A 473 7.52 3.18 0.00
N ASP A 474 7.30 3.75 1.17
CA ASP A 474 7.20 5.19 1.37
C ASP A 474 8.52 5.92 1.02
N TYR A 475 9.66 5.39 1.45
CA TYR A 475 10.97 5.91 1.04
C TYR A 475 11.18 5.78 -0.47
N MET A 476 10.95 4.59 -1.03
CA MET A 476 11.14 4.34 -2.47
C MET A 476 10.28 5.27 -3.33
N LEU A 477 9.00 5.43 -2.97
CA LEU A 477 8.09 6.35 -3.66
C LEU A 477 8.59 7.79 -3.59
N MET A 478 8.96 8.28 -2.40
CA MET A 478 9.40 9.66 -2.22
C MET A 478 10.72 9.94 -2.97
N TYR A 479 11.66 9.00 -2.95
CA TYR A 479 12.91 9.10 -3.71
C TYR A 479 12.61 9.20 -5.22
N ASN A 480 11.78 8.30 -5.76
CA ASN A 480 11.44 8.31 -7.18
C ASN A 480 10.69 9.57 -7.61
N LEU A 481 9.75 10.06 -6.79
CA LEU A 481 9.06 11.33 -7.01
C LEU A 481 10.04 12.51 -7.05
N TYR A 482 10.98 12.55 -6.11
CA TYR A 482 12.01 13.58 -6.02
C TYR A 482 12.92 13.59 -7.25
N GLN A 483 13.52 12.44 -7.60
CA GLN A 483 14.42 12.32 -8.74
C GLN A 483 13.70 12.62 -10.06
N TYR A 484 12.48 12.09 -10.24
CA TYR A 484 11.74 12.32 -11.48
C TYR A 484 11.36 13.79 -11.61
N TYR A 485 10.87 14.44 -10.54
CA TYR A 485 10.57 15.86 -10.59
C TYR A 485 11.80 16.73 -10.86
N GLN A 486 12.98 16.38 -10.32
CA GLN A 486 14.24 17.04 -10.65
C GLN A 486 14.58 16.90 -12.13
N SER A 487 14.39 15.72 -12.73
CA SER A 487 14.67 15.50 -14.16
C SER A 487 13.80 16.36 -15.11
N LEU A 488 12.67 16.89 -14.62
CA LEU A 488 11.76 17.72 -15.41
C LEU A 488 12.14 19.21 -15.41
N ASN A 489 13.06 19.65 -14.56
CA ASN A 489 13.41 21.06 -14.34
C ASN A 489 14.92 21.28 -14.47
#